data_AF-A0A371KSZ3-F1
#
_entry.id   AF-A0A371KSZ3-F1
#
_cell.length_a   1.000
_cell.length_b   1.000
_cell.length_c   1.000
_cell.angle_alpha   90.00
_cell.angle_beta   90.00
_cell.angle_gamma   90.00
#
_symmetry.space_group_name_H-M   'P 1'
#
loop_
_entity.id
_entity.type
_entity.pdbx_description
1 polymer ?
#
loop_
_entity_poly.entity_id
_entity_poly.type
_entity_poly.pdbx_seq_one_letter_code
_entity_poly.pdbx_strand_id
1 'polypeptide(L)'
;MRIPRGELRRSRVVDDAAAVLRTVLDEELTGYVVFEPQDALLLGETTRGVVTFEDGVPVLAYDTEREVGGRDGLEGFAVTGPTRAAVHAVDAAELADAHEVEAFRVPPGEPARILAGDERLATKTLDAAPAARREESRDQSAVEAFLADADAIEEIRSEAREEARARASEWGLDDVLADGADESAAIDAGPDSR
;
A
#
# COMPACT_ATOMS: atom_id res chain seq x y z
N MET A 1 -15.05 -4.10 2.61
CA MET A 1 -14.92 -4.98 1.41
C MET A 1 -15.29 -6.41 1.80
N ARG A 2 -15.75 -7.25 0.85
CA ARG A 2 -16.08 -8.66 1.11
C ARG A 2 -15.19 -9.58 0.29
N ILE A 3 -14.33 -10.36 0.95
CA ILE A 3 -13.59 -11.46 0.32
C ILE A 3 -14.54 -12.67 0.23
N PRO A 4 -14.67 -13.31 -0.95
CA PRO A 4 -15.48 -14.52 -1.12
C PRO A 4 -14.97 -15.68 -0.25
N ARG A 5 -15.81 -16.68 -0.03
CA ARG A 5 -15.39 -17.88 0.73
C ARG A 5 -14.67 -18.84 -0.21
N GLY A 6 -13.36 -18.98 -0.05
CA GLY A 6 -12.56 -19.94 -0.82
C GLY A 6 -12.44 -21.32 -0.19
N GLU A 7 -12.07 -22.30 -1.03
CA GLU A 7 -11.71 -23.66 -0.61
C GLU A 7 -10.38 -23.63 0.14
N LEU A 8 -10.39 -24.02 1.42
CA LEU A 8 -9.17 -24.12 2.21
C LEU A 8 -8.27 -25.23 1.67
N ARG A 9 -7.13 -24.85 1.09
CA ARG A 9 -6.11 -25.79 0.58
C ARG A 9 -5.13 -26.20 1.66
N ARG A 10 -4.71 -25.24 2.49
CA ARG A 10 -3.70 -25.47 3.54
C ARG A 10 -3.85 -24.47 4.67
N SER A 11 -3.62 -24.91 5.90
CA SER A 11 -3.48 -24.03 7.07
C SER A 11 -2.31 -24.53 7.92
N ARG A 12 -1.29 -23.69 8.13
CA ARG A 12 -0.15 -24.02 8.98
C ARG A 12 0.43 -22.77 9.66
N VAL A 13 1.09 -22.97 10.80
CA VAL A 13 1.98 -21.95 11.35
C VAL A 13 3.32 -22.05 10.61
N VAL A 14 3.86 -20.91 10.20
CA VAL A 14 5.18 -20.78 9.57
C VAL A 14 5.99 -19.77 10.35
N ASP A 15 7.30 -19.96 10.39
CA ASP A 15 8.23 -19.01 11.01
C ASP A 15 8.39 -17.73 10.18
N ASP A 16 8.10 -17.81 8.88
CA ASP A 16 8.31 -16.74 7.91
C ASP A 16 7.30 -16.85 6.74
N ALA A 17 6.72 -15.70 6.36
CA ALA A 17 5.79 -15.57 5.24
C ALA A 17 6.42 -15.91 3.88
N ALA A 18 7.74 -15.74 3.69
CA ALA A 18 8.40 -16.06 2.41
C ALA A 18 8.19 -17.52 1.99
N ALA A 19 8.12 -18.46 2.94
CA ALA A 19 7.85 -19.86 2.63
C ALA A 19 6.46 -20.06 2.00
N VAL A 20 5.46 -19.31 2.45
CA VAL A 20 4.09 -19.36 1.91
C VAL A 20 4.04 -18.66 0.57
N LEU A 21 4.58 -17.46 0.46
CA LEU A 21 4.59 -16.67 -0.77
C LEU A 21 5.31 -17.39 -1.93
N ARG A 22 6.44 -18.06 -1.67
CA ARG A 22 7.11 -18.92 -2.67
C ARG A 22 6.22 -20.07 -3.13
N THR A 23 5.56 -20.75 -2.19
CA THR A 23 4.69 -21.88 -2.52
C THR A 23 3.52 -21.42 -3.39
N VAL A 24 2.89 -20.32 -3.02
CA VAL A 24 1.77 -19.70 -3.74
C VAL A 24 2.16 -19.27 -5.16
N LEU A 25 3.35 -18.68 -5.31
CA LEU A 25 3.91 -18.31 -6.61
C LEU A 25 4.20 -19.55 -7.47
N ASP A 26 4.86 -20.56 -6.90
CA ASP A 26 5.24 -21.77 -7.65
C ASP A 26 4.03 -22.66 -8.01
N GLU A 27 2.95 -22.60 -7.22
CA GLU A 27 1.68 -23.30 -7.48
C GLU A 27 0.69 -22.49 -8.32
N GLU A 28 1.06 -21.27 -8.73
CA GLU A 28 0.21 -20.35 -9.53
C GLU A 28 -1.18 -20.16 -8.91
N LEU A 29 -1.24 -19.96 -7.58
CA LEU A 29 -2.52 -19.85 -6.87
C LEU A 29 -3.34 -18.66 -7.39
N THR A 30 -4.59 -18.94 -7.76
CA THR A 30 -5.65 -17.93 -7.78
C THR A 30 -6.53 -18.10 -6.55
N GLY A 31 -6.63 -17.04 -5.73
CA GLY A 31 -7.24 -17.11 -4.42
C GLY A 31 -6.70 -16.08 -3.44
N TYR A 32 -6.64 -16.45 -2.16
CA TYR A 32 -6.11 -15.56 -1.12
C TYR A 32 -5.43 -16.33 0.01
N VAL A 33 -4.52 -15.65 0.70
CA VAL A 33 -3.90 -16.13 1.93
C VAL A 33 -4.32 -15.22 3.08
N VAL A 34 -4.77 -15.84 4.17
CA VAL A 34 -5.00 -15.16 5.44
C VAL A 34 -3.77 -15.33 6.32
N PHE A 35 -3.20 -14.22 6.78
CA PHE A 35 -2.10 -14.17 7.73
C PHE A 35 -2.60 -13.72 9.11
N GLU A 36 -2.30 -14.52 10.13
CA GLU A 36 -2.67 -14.28 11.52
C GLU A 36 -1.41 -14.42 12.41
N PRO A 37 -0.67 -13.31 12.65
CA PRO A 37 0.49 -13.31 13.54
C PRO A 37 0.11 -13.77 14.95
N GLN A 38 0.94 -14.64 15.54
CA GLN A 38 0.61 -15.24 16.83
C GLN A 38 0.84 -14.29 18.02
N ASP A 39 1.79 -13.37 17.94
CA ASP A 39 2.08 -12.41 19.02
C ASP A 39 0.95 -11.41 19.26
N ALA A 40 0.16 -11.13 18.23
CA ALA A 40 -1.02 -10.28 18.30
C ALA A 40 -2.11 -10.87 19.23
N LEU A 41 -2.21 -12.20 19.29
CA LEU A 41 -3.16 -12.91 20.18
C LEU A 41 -2.81 -12.77 21.67
N LEU A 42 -1.54 -12.53 22.01
CA LEU A 42 -1.09 -12.40 23.40
C LEU A 42 -1.41 -11.03 24.00
N LEU A 43 -1.47 -9.99 23.15
CA LEU A 43 -1.80 -8.61 23.54
C LEU A 43 -3.29 -8.28 23.40
N GLY A 44 -4.10 -9.22 22.91
CA GLY A 44 -5.53 -9.03 22.67
C GLY A 44 -5.83 -8.22 21.40
N GLU A 45 -4.82 -7.93 20.59
CA GLU A 45 -4.93 -7.25 19.31
C GLU A 45 -4.89 -8.32 18.21
N THR A 46 -6.02 -8.92 17.86
CA THR A 46 -6.04 -9.80 16.68
C THR A 46 -5.70 -8.95 15.48
N THR A 47 -4.57 -9.23 14.84
CA THR A 47 -4.21 -8.61 13.57
C THR A 47 -4.37 -9.68 12.51
N ARG A 48 -5.24 -9.42 11.53
CA ARG A 48 -5.57 -10.41 10.50
C ARG A 48 -5.47 -9.74 9.13
N GLY A 49 -4.51 -10.20 8.36
CA GLY A 49 -4.24 -9.72 7.01
C GLY A 49 -4.73 -10.68 5.96
N VAL A 50 -5.23 -10.16 4.85
CA VAL A 50 -5.53 -10.94 3.64
C VAL A 50 -4.68 -10.40 2.50
N VAL A 51 -4.03 -11.31 1.78
CA VAL A 51 -3.40 -11.02 0.48
C VAL A 51 -4.10 -11.86 -0.58
N THR A 52 -4.54 -11.25 -1.66
CA THR A 52 -5.15 -11.93 -2.82
C THR A 52 -4.12 -12.16 -3.91
N PHE A 53 -4.32 -13.23 -4.69
CA PHE A 53 -3.40 -13.67 -5.73
C PHE A 53 -4.17 -14.07 -6.99
N GLU A 54 -3.56 -13.77 -8.13
CA GLU A 54 -3.94 -14.27 -9.45
C GLU A 54 -2.71 -14.93 -10.07
N ASP A 55 -2.81 -16.21 -10.42
CA ASP A 55 -1.68 -17.03 -10.93
C ASP A 55 -0.42 -16.93 -10.05
N GLY A 56 -0.60 -16.88 -8.72
CA GLY A 56 0.48 -16.78 -7.74
C GLY A 56 1.05 -15.37 -7.55
N VAL A 57 0.57 -14.39 -8.31
CA VAL A 57 1.00 -12.99 -8.27
C VAL A 57 0.08 -12.18 -7.36
N PRO A 58 0.60 -11.45 -6.36
CA PRO A 58 -0.23 -10.63 -5.48
C PRO A 58 -0.97 -9.51 -6.22
N VAL A 59 -2.22 -9.29 -5.84
CA VAL A 59 -3.08 -8.23 -6.39
C VAL A 59 -3.45 -7.20 -5.33
N LEU A 60 -4.03 -7.64 -4.21
CA LEU A 60 -4.47 -6.78 -3.12
C LEU A 60 -3.91 -7.23 -1.76
N ALA A 61 -3.81 -6.28 -0.83
CA ALA A 61 -3.65 -6.53 0.59
C ALA A 61 -4.72 -5.79 1.39
N TYR A 62 -5.18 -6.39 2.50
CA TYR A 62 -6.23 -5.83 3.36
C TYR A 62 -6.06 -6.28 4.81
N ASP A 63 -5.98 -5.32 5.73
CA ASP A 63 -6.12 -5.53 7.17
C ASP A 63 -7.61 -5.58 7.51
N THR A 64 -8.10 -6.75 7.95
CA THR A 64 -9.53 -6.96 8.20
C THR A 64 -10.04 -6.25 9.45
N GLU A 65 -9.15 -5.84 10.33
CA GLU A 65 -9.48 -5.31 11.65
C GLU A 65 -9.49 -3.78 11.61
N ARG A 66 -8.54 -3.20 10.89
CA ARG A 66 -8.48 -1.74 10.65
C ARG A 66 -9.29 -1.30 9.44
N GLU A 67 -9.71 -2.25 8.60
CA GLU A 67 -10.40 -1.99 7.34
C GLU A 67 -9.59 -1.11 6.36
N VAL A 68 -8.27 -1.26 6.38
CA VAL A 68 -7.31 -0.54 5.51
C VAL A 68 -6.70 -1.52 4.53
N GLY A 69 -6.55 -1.13 3.26
CA GLY A 69 -5.88 -1.98 2.27
C GLY A 69 -4.68 -1.32 1.61
N GLY A 70 -4.14 -1.99 0.60
CA GLY A 70 -2.94 -1.55 -0.09
C GLY A 70 -1.71 -1.71 0.79
N ARG A 71 -0.73 -0.83 0.60
CA ARG A 71 0.52 -0.84 1.39
C ARG A 71 0.26 -0.68 2.89
N ASP A 72 -0.57 0.29 3.27
CA ASP A 72 -0.89 0.57 4.68
C ASP A 72 -1.54 -0.65 5.37
N GLY A 73 -2.45 -1.32 4.65
CA GLY A 73 -3.05 -2.56 5.13
C GLY A 73 -2.02 -3.66 5.32
N LEU A 74 -1.09 -3.82 4.36
CA LEU A 74 -0.02 -4.81 4.39
C LEU A 74 0.94 -4.59 5.57
N GLU A 75 1.33 -3.34 5.84
CA GLU A 75 2.18 -2.97 6.98
C GLU A 75 1.48 -3.23 8.33
N GLY A 76 0.16 -3.08 8.37
CA GLY A 76 -0.66 -3.32 9.58
C GLY A 76 -0.54 -4.73 10.15
N PHE A 77 -0.19 -5.73 9.33
CA PHE A 77 -0.01 -7.13 9.74
C PHE A 77 1.38 -7.72 9.44
N ALA A 78 2.35 -6.86 9.13
CA ALA A 78 3.76 -7.22 8.93
C ALA A 78 4.49 -7.40 10.28
N VAL A 79 4.02 -8.34 11.09
CA VAL A 79 4.59 -8.61 12.42
C VAL A 79 5.65 -9.70 12.31
N THR A 80 6.81 -9.45 12.90
CA THR A 80 7.89 -10.43 13.00
C THR A 80 7.49 -11.60 13.89
N GLY A 81 7.83 -12.82 13.48
CA GLY A 81 7.62 -14.04 14.26
C GLY A 81 6.65 -15.02 13.60
N PRO A 82 6.32 -16.13 14.30
CA PRO A 82 5.48 -17.15 13.73
C PRO A 82 4.10 -16.61 13.37
N THR A 83 3.67 -16.88 12.14
CA THR A 83 2.36 -16.48 11.64
C THR A 83 1.58 -17.71 11.19
N ARG A 84 0.28 -17.74 11.49
CA ARG A 84 -0.59 -18.74 10.88
C ARG A 84 -0.96 -18.25 9.48
N ALA A 85 -0.69 -19.08 8.48
CA ALA A 85 -1.08 -18.83 7.10
C ALA A 85 -2.14 -19.85 6.67
N ALA A 86 -3.29 -19.37 6.22
CA ALA A 86 -4.36 -20.16 5.63
C ALA A 86 -4.52 -19.80 4.15
N VAL A 87 -4.27 -20.77 3.27
CA VAL A 87 -4.31 -20.62 1.81
C VAL A 87 -5.67 -21.09 1.31
N HIS A 88 -6.38 -20.22 0.61
CA HIS A 88 -7.70 -20.46 0.05
C HIS A 88 -7.66 -20.31 -1.47
N ALA A 89 -8.17 -21.30 -2.19
CA ALA A 89 -8.41 -21.19 -3.64
C ALA A 89 -9.79 -20.61 -3.90
N VAL A 90 -9.90 -19.73 -4.89
CA VAL A 90 -11.15 -19.08 -5.31
C VAL A 90 -11.11 -18.94 -6.83
N ASP A 91 -12.26 -19.02 -7.49
CA ASP A 91 -12.35 -18.69 -8.91
C ASP A 91 -12.02 -17.20 -9.14
N ALA A 92 -11.21 -16.89 -10.17
CA ALA A 92 -10.80 -15.52 -10.49
C ALA A 92 -11.99 -14.56 -10.63
N ALA A 93 -13.10 -15.05 -11.19
CA ALA A 93 -14.32 -14.27 -11.37
C ALA A 93 -14.95 -13.79 -10.05
N GLU A 94 -14.77 -14.52 -8.95
CA GLU A 94 -15.28 -14.10 -7.63
C GLU A 94 -14.38 -13.04 -6.96
N LEU A 95 -13.13 -12.91 -7.41
CA LEU A 95 -12.18 -11.90 -6.93
C LEU A 95 -12.15 -10.64 -7.80
N ALA A 96 -12.71 -10.68 -9.01
CA ALA A 96 -12.67 -9.59 -9.98
C ALA A 96 -13.13 -8.25 -9.39
N ASP A 97 -14.33 -8.21 -8.78
CA ASP A 97 -14.88 -6.99 -8.17
C ASP A 97 -13.97 -6.43 -7.07
N ALA A 98 -13.31 -7.29 -6.30
CA ALA A 98 -12.36 -6.86 -5.29
C ALA A 98 -11.10 -6.28 -5.94
N HIS A 99 -10.58 -6.94 -6.98
CA HIS A 99 -9.37 -6.54 -7.71
C HIS A 99 -9.51 -5.20 -8.44
N GLU A 100 -10.73 -4.71 -8.67
CA GLU A 100 -11.01 -3.36 -9.20
C GLU A 100 -10.82 -2.23 -8.18
N VAL A 101 -10.71 -2.54 -6.88
CA VAL A 101 -10.51 -1.52 -5.83
C VAL A 101 -9.05 -1.08 -5.78
N GLU A 102 -8.72 -0.05 -6.56
CA GLU A 102 -7.36 0.51 -6.69
C GLU A 102 -6.68 0.84 -5.35
N ALA A 103 -7.45 1.37 -4.39
CA ALA A 103 -6.93 1.73 -3.05
C ALA A 103 -6.37 0.52 -2.28
N PHE A 104 -6.72 -0.71 -2.66
CA PHE A 104 -6.27 -1.92 -1.99
C PHE A 104 -5.18 -2.67 -2.76
N ARG A 105 -4.85 -2.20 -3.96
CA ARG A 105 -3.80 -2.81 -4.77
C ARG A 105 -2.44 -2.63 -4.15
N VAL A 106 -1.61 -3.64 -4.37
CA VAL A 106 -0.20 -3.65 -4.00
C VAL A 106 0.66 -3.99 -5.21
N PRO A 107 1.87 -3.42 -5.34
CA PRO A 107 2.84 -3.91 -6.32
C PRO A 107 3.11 -5.42 -6.12
N PRO A 108 3.33 -6.22 -7.19
CA PRO A 108 3.51 -7.66 -7.08
C PRO A 108 4.64 -8.07 -6.12
N GLY A 109 5.72 -7.30 -6.08
CA GLY A 109 6.85 -7.58 -5.20
C GLY A 109 6.63 -7.17 -3.74
N GLU A 110 5.64 -6.32 -3.45
CA GLU A 110 5.53 -5.63 -2.16
C GLU A 110 5.24 -6.57 -0.99
N PRO A 111 4.33 -7.55 -1.09
CA PRO A 111 4.12 -8.51 -0.02
C PRO A 111 5.36 -9.30 0.38
N ALA A 112 6.26 -9.60 -0.57
CA ALA A 112 7.51 -10.29 -0.25
C ALA A 112 8.50 -9.38 0.49
N ARG A 113 8.55 -8.08 0.15
CA ARG A 113 9.37 -7.09 0.87
C ARG A 113 8.86 -6.84 2.27
N ILE A 114 7.57 -6.54 2.41
CA ILE A 114 7.01 -6.08 3.68
C ILE A 114 6.81 -7.24 4.66
N LEU A 115 6.23 -8.36 4.22
CA LEU A 115 5.90 -9.46 5.15
C LEU A 115 7.10 -10.36 5.47
N ALA A 116 8.11 -10.39 4.60
CA ALA A 116 9.21 -11.34 4.73
C ALA A 116 10.61 -10.72 4.60
N GLY A 117 10.73 -9.44 4.21
CA GLY A 117 12.03 -8.82 3.95
C GLY A 117 12.82 -9.49 2.81
N ASP A 118 12.15 -10.18 1.88
CA ASP A 118 12.80 -10.98 0.82
C ASP A 118 12.76 -10.26 -0.54
N GLU A 119 13.79 -9.47 -0.82
CA GLU A 119 13.96 -8.76 -2.10
C GLU A 119 14.11 -9.69 -3.32
N ARG A 120 14.65 -10.90 -3.12
CA ARG A 120 14.81 -11.87 -4.23
C ARG A 120 13.45 -12.41 -4.64
N LEU A 121 12.63 -12.76 -3.65
CA LEU A 121 11.26 -13.17 -3.89
C LEU A 121 10.45 -12.02 -4.50
N ALA A 122 10.60 -10.79 -4.00
CA ALA A 122 9.94 -9.62 -4.56
C ALA A 122 10.24 -9.44 -6.06
N THR A 123 11.52 -9.57 -6.44
CA THR A 123 11.95 -9.51 -7.85
C THR A 123 11.35 -10.65 -8.67
N LYS A 124 11.41 -11.88 -8.17
CA LYS A 124 10.84 -13.06 -8.85
C LYS A 124 9.34 -12.90 -9.10
N THR A 125 8.60 -12.42 -8.10
CA THR A 125 7.15 -12.18 -8.20
C THR A 125 6.84 -11.06 -9.19
N LEU A 126 7.63 -9.99 -9.20
CA LEU A 126 7.50 -8.92 -10.19
C LEU A 126 7.75 -9.42 -11.62
N ASP A 127 8.76 -10.26 -11.83
CA ASP A 127 9.06 -10.82 -13.14
C ASP A 127 7.93 -11.73 -13.65
N ALA A 128 7.29 -12.50 -12.76
CA ALA A 128 6.14 -13.35 -13.06
C ALA A 128 4.86 -12.56 -13.38
N ALA A 129 4.72 -11.33 -12.87
CA ALA A 129 3.51 -10.53 -13.03
C ALA A 129 3.17 -10.19 -14.50
N PRO A 130 1.90 -9.95 -14.86
CA PRO A 130 1.54 -9.43 -16.20
C PRO A 130 2.25 -8.11 -16.54
N ALA A 131 2.50 -7.84 -17.83
CA ALA A 131 3.24 -6.64 -18.27
C ALA A 131 2.67 -5.33 -17.72
N ALA A 132 1.35 -5.15 -17.80
CA ALA A 132 0.67 -3.97 -17.26
C ALA A 132 0.96 -3.77 -15.76
N ARG A 133 0.98 -4.86 -14.97
CA ARG A 133 1.27 -4.82 -13.53
C ARG A 133 2.72 -4.45 -13.24
N ARG A 134 3.67 -4.88 -14.09
CA ARG A 134 5.08 -4.49 -13.97
C ARG A 134 5.28 -3.01 -14.28
N GLU A 135 4.61 -2.49 -15.30
CA GLU A 135 4.67 -1.08 -15.70
C GLU A 135 4.11 -0.18 -14.60
N GLU A 136 2.89 -0.47 -14.12
CA GLU A 136 2.26 0.22 -12.99
C GLU A 136 3.18 0.28 -11.75
N SER A 137 3.82 -0.84 -11.40
CA SER A 137 4.73 -0.91 -10.25
C SER A 137 5.98 -0.04 -10.43
N ARG A 138 6.50 0.07 -11.66
CA ARG A 138 7.63 0.94 -11.96
C ARG A 138 7.23 2.40 -11.85
N ASP A 139 6.06 2.77 -12.37
CA ASP A 139 5.54 4.13 -12.27
C ASP A 139 5.34 4.54 -10.80
N GLN A 140 4.73 3.67 -9.98
CA GLN A 140 4.58 3.90 -8.54
C GLN A 140 5.94 4.11 -7.84
N SER A 141 6.93 3.26 -8.14
CA SER A 141 8.27 3.42 -7.55
C SER A 141 8.98 4.72 -7.96
N ALA A 142 8.74 5.20 -9.19
CA ALA A 142 9.30 6.48 -9.65
C ALA A 142 8.63 7.67 -8.95
N VAL A 143 7.32 7.61 -8.73
CA VAL A 143 6.58 8.61 -7.95
C VAL A 143 7.05 8.61 -6.49
N GLU A 144 7.19 7.44 -5.86
CA GLU A 144 7.70 7.33 -4.48
C GLU A 144 9.13 7.89 -4.36
N ALA A 145 10.02 7.57 -5.30
CA ALA A 145 11.38 8.09 -5.31
C ALA A 145 11.43 9.62 -5.47
N PHE A 146 10.56 10.18 -6.30
CA PHE A 146 10.40 11.63 -6.43
C PHE A 146 9.86 12.26 -5.13
N LEU A 147 8.86 11.65 -4.49
CA LEU A 147 8.27 12.15 -3.24
C LEU A 147 9.24 12.08 -2.05
N ALA A 148 10.18 11.14 -2.06
CA ALA A 148 11.23 11.04 -1.05
C ALA A 148 12.33 12.10 -1.19
N ASP A 149 12.43 12.78 -2.34
CA ASP A 149 13.40 13.84 -2.59
C ASP A 149 12.85 15.21 -2.16
N ALA A 150 12.87 15.43 -0.84
CA ALA A 150 12.35 16.66 -0.23
C ALA A 150 13.07 17.93 -0.73
N ASP A 151 14.36 17.83 -1.05
CA ASP A 151 15.16 18.96 -1.56
C ASP A 151 14.71 19.33 -2.98
N ALA A 152 14.54 18.35 -3.87
CA ALA A 152 14.03 18.59 -5.22
C ALA A 152 12.60 19.16 -5.21
N ILE A 153 11.74 18.69 -4.30
CA ILE A 153 10.38 19.21 -4.15
C ILE A 153 10.38 20.68 -3.70
N GLU A 154 11.24 21.04 -2.75
CA GLU A 154 11.33 22.42 -2.27
C GLU A 154 11.87 23.37 -3.35
N GLU A 155 12.81 22.92 -4.19
CA GLU A 155 13.29 23.69 -5.35
C GLU A 155 12.14 23.99 -6.33
N ILE A 156 11.37 22.96 -6.72
CA ILE A 156 10.21 23.11 -7.61
C ILE A 156 9.16 24.03 -6.99
N ARG A 157 8.90 23.91 -5.68
CA ARG A 157 7.96 24.77 -4.97
C ARG A 157 8.41 26.24 -4.95
N SER A 158 9.70 26.48 -4.75
CA SER A 158 10.29 27.82 -4.78
C SER A 158 10.17 28.44 -6.16
N GLU A 159 10.55 27.71 -7.21
CA GLU A 159 10.45 28.16 -8.61
C GLU A 159 9.00 28.50 -8.98
N ALA A 160 8.05 27.61 -8.65
CA ALA A 160 6.63 27.86 -8.89
C ALA A 160 6.12 29.11 -8.17
N ARG A 161 6.62 29.39 -6.95
CA ARG A 161 6.24 30.58 -6.18
C ARG A 161 6.84 31.87 -6.76
N GLU A 162 8.04 31.80 -7.33
CA GLU A 162 8.65 32.93 -8.04
C GLU A 162 7.95 33.22 -9.36
N GLU A 163 7.63 32.18 -10.16
CA GLU A 163 6.89 32.35 -11.41
C GLU A 163 5.47 32.89 -11.16
N ALA A 164 4.77 32.39 -10.13
CA ALA A 164 3.46 32.89 -9.75
C ALA A 164 3.49 34.38 -9.37
N ARG A 165 4.52 34.83 -8.64
CA ARG A 165 4.70 36.26 -8.33
C ARG A 165 4.99 37.08 -9.59
N ALA A 166 5.87 36.59 -10.46
CA ALA A 166 6.19 37.29 -11.70
C ALA A 166 4.95 37.45 -12.61
N ARG A 167 4.14 36.40 -12.75
CA ARG A 167 2.87 36.42 -13.49
C ARG A 167 1.82 37.33 -12.85
N ALA A 168 1.74 37.33 -11.51
CA ALA A 168 0.85 38.24 -10.80
C ALA A 168 1.23 39.70 -11.04
N SER A 169 2.52 40.03 -11.01
CA SER A 169 3.01 41.37 -11.35
C SER A 169 2.78 41.75 -12.81
N GLU A 170 2.88 40.79 -13.74
CA GLU A 170 2.56 40.99 -15.15
C GLU A 170 1.07 41.32 -15.35
N TRP A 171 0.18 40.72 -14.55
CA TRP A 171 -1.26 40.87 -14.68
C TRP A 171 -1.88 41.89 -13.71
N GLY A 172 -1.06 42.55 -12.88
CA GLY A 172 -1.52 43.53 -11.88
C GLY A 172 -2.36 42.91 -10.76
N LEU A 173 -2.08 41.66 -10.40
CA LEU A 173 -2.76 40.88 -9.35
C LEU A 173 -2.01 40.90 -8.01
N ASP A 174 -1.02 41.76 -7.86
CA ASP A 174 -0.19 41.86 -6.64
C ASP A 174 -1.01 42.15 -5.38
N ASP A 175 -2.09 42.93 -5.51
CA ASP A 175 -2.98 43.32 -4.41
C ASP A 175 -3.82 42.13 -3.87
N VAL A 176 -4.14 41.13 -4.70
CA VAL A 176 -4.94 39.96 -4.31
C VAL A 176 -4.09 38.92 -3.57
N LEU A 177 -2.78 38.87 -3.84
CA LEU A 177 -1.85 38.00 -3.13
C LEU A 177 -1.43 38.57 -1.77
N ALA A 178 -1.52 39.90 -1.58
CA ALA A 178 -1.26 40.55 -0.30
C ALA A 178 -2.37 40.25 0.74
N ASP A 179 -3.64 40.23 0.30
CA ASP A 179 -4.81 39.98 1.16
C ASP A 179 -4.90 38.53 1.68
N GLY A 180 -4.45 37.54 0.89
CA GLY A 180 -4.44 36.13 1.30
C GLY A 180 -3.35 35.74 2.31
N ALA A 181 -2.31 36.58 2.49
CA ALA A 181 -1.26 36.33 3.47
C ALA A 181 -1.70 36.70 4.90
N ASP A 182 -2.55 37.71 5.05
CA ASP A 182 -3.13 38.13 6.34
C ASP A 182 -4.11 37.09 6.91
N GLU A 183 -4.81 36.32 6.07
CA GLU A 183 -5.76 35.28 6.54
C GLU A 183 -5.05 34.02 7.08
N SER A 184 -3.84 33.72 6.60
CA SER A 184 -3.05 32.57 7.06
C SER A 184 -2.40 32.77 8.44
N ALA A 185 -2.19 34.02 8.86
CA ALA A 185 -1.67 34.38 10.19
C ALA A 185 -2.77 34.41 11.28
N ALA A 186 -4.04 34.38 10.92
CA ALA A 186 -5.16 34.51 11.86
C ALA A 186 -5.63 33.17 12.48
N ILE A 187 -5.12 32.02 12.02
CA ILE A 187 -5.57 30.69 12.48
C ILE A 187 -4.75 30.07 13.63
N ASP A 188 -3.68 30.71 14.12
CA ASP A 188 -2.87 30.22 15.26
C ASP A 188 -3.11 30.99 16.59
N ALA A 189 -4.13 31.85 16.65
CA ALA A 189 -4.53 32.50 17.90
C ALA A 189 -5.95 32.10 18.30
N GLY A 190 -6.09 30.88 18.83
CA GLY A 190 -7.29 30.47 19.55
C GLY A 190 -7.54 31.43 20.72
N PRO A 191 -8.76 31.98 20.88
CA PRO A 191 -9.02 33.04 21.84
C PRO A 191 -9.04 32.49 23.27
N ASP A 192 -8.09 32.94 24.09
CA ASP A 192 -8.20 32.93 25.54
C ASP A 192 -9.25 33.98 25.93
N SER A 193 -10.37 33.55 26.52
CA SER A 193 -11.40 34.42 27.09
C SER A 193 -12.36 33.65 28.01
N ARG A 194 -12.02 33.55 29.30
CA ARG A 194 -12.66 34.26 30.44
C ARG A 194 -12.44 33.57 31.78
#